data_AF-A0A7S4JTR1-F1
#
_entry.id   AF-A0A7S4JTR1-F1
#
_cell.length_a   1.000
_cell.length_b   1.000
_cell.length_c   1.000
_cell.angle_alpha   90.00
_cell.angle_beta   90.00
_cell.angle_gamma   90.00
#
_symmetry.space_group_name_H-M   'P 1'
#
loop_
_entity.id
_entity.type
_entity.pdbx_description
1 polymer ?
#
loop_
_entity_poly.entity_id
_entity_poly.type
_entity_poly.pdbx_seq_one_letter_code
_entity_poly.pdbx_strand_id
1 'polypeptide(L)'
;CQLCQSSRFLIDKAKLLVDIPRGTLDKFELRYPNEGHSHADRRYRGDLVVHCIVQKHPVFHLLQSDLVVSHEVSLGEAITGAAVVIEHLDRRKLLAELRDVVHDGDRRIIRGE
;
A
#
# COMPACT_ATOMS: atom_id res chain seq x y z
N CYS A 1 -40.72 7.02 -23.26
CA CYS A 1 -39.99 7.39 -22.03
C CYS A 1 -39.20 8.67 -22.30
N GLN A 2 -39.60 9.81 -21.74
CA GLN A 2 -38.89 11.09 -21.96
C GLN A 2 -37.54 11.16 -21.23
N LEU A 3 -37.41 10.45 -20.11
CA LEU A 3 -36.20 10.42 -19.28
C LEU A 3 -35.07 9.61 -19.92
N CYS A 4 -35.39 8.43 -20.45
CA CYS A 4 -34.42 7.48 -20.99
C CYS A 4 -34.32 7.49 -22.52
N GLN A 5 -35.17 8.23 -23.24
CA GLN A 5 -35.11 8.42 -24.71
C GLN A 5 -34.80 7.12 -25.50
N SER A 6 -35.49 6.03 -25.15
CA SER A 6 -35.33 4.70 -25.77
C SER A 6 -33.99 3.99 -25.51
N SER A 7 -33.08 4.56 -24.72
CA SER A 7 -31.79 3.95 -24.33
C SER A 7 -31.94 2.85 -23.26
N ARG A 8 -33.08 2.79 -22.56
CA ARG A 8 -33.35 1.93 -21.39
C ARG A 8 -32.44 2.18 -20.17
N PHE A 9 -31.51 3.12 -20.24
CA PHE A 9 -30.58 3.43 -19.15
C PHE A 9 -30.68 4.91 -18.74
N LEU A 10 -30.46 5.17 -17.44
CA LEU A 10 -30.26 6.51 -16.89
C LEU A 10 -28.88 6.52 -16.22
N ILE A 11 -28.10 7.57 -16.49
CA ILE A 11 -26.81 7.76 -15.84
C ILE A 11 -27.08 8.38 -14.47
N ASP A 12 -26.73 7.67 -13.41
CA ASP A 12 -26.83 8.13 -12.04
C ASP A 12 -25.44 8.29 -11.42
N LYS A 13 -25.29 9.25 -10.50
CA LYS A 13 -24.03 9.49 -9.78
C LYS A 13 -24.11 8.81 -8.42
N ALA A 14 -23.43 7.68 -8.28
CA ALA A 14 -23.28 6.98 -7.00
C ALA A 14 -21.99 7.41 -6.28
N LYS A 15 -22.03 7.43 -4.95
CA LYS A 15 -20.84 7.52 -4.08
C LYS A 15 -20.74 6.21 -3.31
N LEU A 16 -19.58 5.56 -3.37
CA LEU A 16 -19.28 4.35 -2.62
C LEU A 16 -18.13 4.63 -1.65
N LEU A 17 -18.28 4.20 -0.40
CA LEU A 17 -17.20 4.19 0.58
C LEU A 17 -16.39 2.91 0.37
N VAL A 18 -15.10 3.07 0.09
CA VAL A 18 -14.16 1.96 -0.08
C VAL A 18 -13.26 1.93 1.14
N ASP A 19 -13.48 0.95 2.01
CA ASP A 19 -12.63 0.75 3.19
C ASP A 19 -11.42 -0.10 2.80
N ILE A 20 -10.22 0.50 2.88
CA ILE A 20 -8.95 -0.18 2.62
C ILE A 20 -8.44 -0.75 3.95
N PRO A 21 -8.44 -2.07 4.15
CA PRO A 21 -7.97 -2.67 5.40
C PRO A 21 -6.48 -2.41 5.60
N ARG A 22 -6.07 -2.34 6.87
CA ARG A 22 -4.63 -2.23 7.22
C ARG A 22 -3.90 -3.47 6.73
N GLY A 23 -2.69 -3.28 6.20
CA GLY A 23 -1.88 -4.38 5.64
C GLY A 23 -2.30 -4.81 4.22
N THR A 24 -3.08 -3.98 3.52
CA THR A 24 -3.39 -4.23 2.11
C THR A 24 -2.11 -4.27 1.27
N LEU A 25 -1.90 -5.38 0.58
CA LEU A 25 -0.77 -5.58 -0.32
C LEU A 25 -1.02 -4.98 -1.70
N ASP A 26 0.05 -4.83 -2.48
CA ASP A 26 -0.06 -4.46 -3.88
C ASP A 26 -0.92 -5.47 -4.64
N LYS A 27 -1.78 -4.97 -5.53
CA LYS A 27 -2.74 -5.73 -6.35
C LYS A 27 -3.82 -6.46 -5.56
N PHE A 28 -4.06 -6.08 -4.31
CA PHE A 28 -5.21 -6.58 -3.57
C PHE A 28 -6.52 -6.16 -4.26
N GLU A 29 -7.49 -7.07 -4.30
CA GLU A 29 -8.78 -6.87 -4.98
C GLU A 29 -9.91 -6.79 -3.96
N LEU A 30 -10.63 -5.67 -3.99
CA LEU A 30 -11.86 -5.47 -3.22
C LEU A 30 -13.06 -5.58 -4.15
N ARG A 31 -13.95 -6.56 -3.89
CA ARG A 31 -15.15 -6.80 -4.70
C ARG A 31 -16.40 -6.31 -3.98
N TYR A 32 -17.14 -5.44 -4.64
CA TYR A 32 -18.43 -4.91 -4.18
C TYR A 32 -19.54 -5.45 -5.07
N PRO A 33 -20.32 -6.44 -4.58
CA PRO A 33 -21.34 -7.09 -5.39
C PRO A 33 -22.49 -6.13 -5.71
N ASN A 34 -23.02 -6.21 -6.93
CA ASN A 34 -24.15 -5.39 -7.41
C ASN A 34 -23.92 -3.87 -7.49
N GLU A 35 -22.70 -3.38 -7.31
CA GLU A 35 -22.36 -1.95 -7.43
C GLU A 35 -21.89 -1.55 -8.85
N GLY A 36 -21.92 -2.50 -9.80
CA GLY A 36 -21.59 -2.27 -11.20
C GLY A 36 -22.78 -1.80 -12.04
N HIS A 37 -22.58 -1.81 -13.35
CA HIS A 37 -23.62 -1.34 -14.29
C HIS A 37 -24.88 -2.23 -14.24
N SER A 38 -26.04 -1.60 -14.35
CA SER A 38 -27.32 -2.31 -14.44
C SER A 38 -27.49 -2.90 -15.84
N HIS A 39 -28.08 -4.09 -15.94
CA HIS A 39 -28.36 -4.71 -17.23
C HIS A 39 -29.84 -4.51 -17.60
N ALA A 40 -30.15 -4.26 -18.87
CA ALA A 40 -31.53 -4.02 -19.30
C ALA A 40 -32.42 -5.28 -19.18
N ASP A 41 -31.85 -6.46 -19.44
CA ASP A 41 -32.61 -7.73 -19.53
C ASP A 41 -32.41 -8.65 -18.31
N ARG A 42 -31.55 -8.28 -17.35
CA ARG A 42 -31.21 -9.08 -16.17
C ARG A 42 -31.49 -8.28 -14.92
N ARG A 43 -32.01 -8.95 -13.89
CA ARG A 43 -32.40 -8.31 -12.63
C ARG A 43 -31.21 -7.93 -11.73
N TYR A 44 -30.05 -8.54 -11.95
CA TYR A 44 -28.83 -8.30 -11.19
C TYR A 44 -27.92 -7.27 -11.87
N ARG A 45 -27.20 -6.53 -11.04
CA ARG A 45 -26.18 -5.57 -11.48
C ARG A 45 -24.84 -6.29 -11.62
N GLY A 46 -23.93 -5.70 -12.37
CA GLY A 46 -22.53 -6.12 -12.34
C GLY A 46 -21.90 -5.85 -10.97
N ASP A 47 -20.66 -6.29 -10.80
CA ASP A 47 -19.88 -6.02 -9.60
C ASP A 47 -18.87 -4.91 -9.86
N LEU A 48 -18.54 -4.15 -8.82
CA LEU A 48 -17.40 -3.24 -8.85
C LEU A 48 -16.19 -3.98 -8.25
N VAL A 49 -15.12 -4.07 -9.03
CA VAL A 49 -13.83 -4.59 -8.58
C VAL A 49 -12.85 -3.42 -8.47
N VAL A 50 -12.33 -3.21 -7.27
CA VAL A 50 -11.33 -2.17 -6.98
C VAL A 50 -9.98 -2.85 -6.81
N HIS A 51 -9.02 -2.49 -7.66
CA HIS A 51 -7.64 -2.94 -7.55
C HIS A 51 -6.83 -1.90 -6.75
N CYS A 52 -6.26 -2.33 -5.63
CA CYS A 52 -5.35 -1.50 -4.85
C CYS A 52 -3.96 -1.52 -5.51
N ILE A 53 -3.45 -0.33 -5.86
CA ILE A 53 -2.09 -0.16 -6.38
C ILE A 53 -1.31 0.61 -5.33
N VAL A 54 -0.30 -0.04 -4.74
CA VAL A 54 0.54 0.59 -3.71
C VAL A 54 1.58 1.46 -4.40
N GLN A 55 1.59 2.75 -4.06
CA GLN A 55 2.60 3.67 -4.57
C GLN A 55 3.96 3.40 -3.94
N LYS A 56 5.02 3.48 -4.74
CA LYS A 56 6.40 3.33 -4.24
C LYS A 56 6.72 4.46 -3.29
N HIS A 57 7.22 4.13 -2.10
CA HIS A 57 7.73 5.11 -1.16
C HIS A 57 9.20 5.42 -1.49
N PRO A 58 9.66 6.70 -1.36
CA PRO A 58 11.05 7.06 -1.67
C PRO A 58 12.08 6.41 -0.75
N VAL A 59 11.70 6.10 0.49
CA VAL A 59 12.60 5.56 1.52
C VAL A 59 12.36 4.07 1.79
N PHE A 60 11.10 3.63 1.70
CA PHE A 60 10.71 2.30 2.16
C PHE A 60 10.29 1.42 1.00
N HIS A 61 10.70 0.17 1.06
CA HIS A 61 10.24 -0.88 0.17
C HIS A 61 9.49 -1.91 0.99
N LEU A 62 8.30 -2.27 0.52
CA LEU A 62 7.51 -3.30 1.16
C LEU A 62 8.01 -4.67 0.69
N LEU A 63 8.46 -5.49 1.62
CA LEU A 63 8.80 -6.89 1.38
C LEU A 63 7.82 -7.76 2.16
N GLN A 64 6.78 -8.23 1.48
CA GLN A 64 5.68 -8.97 2.10
C GLN A 64 4.99 -8.14 3.21
N SER A 65 5.31 -8.39 4.48
CA SER A 65 4.78 -7.68 5.64
C SER A 65 5.76 -6.67 6.23
N ASP A 66 6.99 -6.63 5.73
CA ASP A 66 8.09 -5.92 6.37
C ASP A 66 8.46 -4.66 5.58
N LEU A 67 8.89 -3.61 6.29
CA LEU A 67 9.43 -2.40 5.71
C LEU A 67 10.95 -2.50 5.62
N VAL A 68 11.47 -2.43 4.39
CA VAL A 68 12.90 -2.47 4.11
C VAL A 68 13.38 -1.08 3.74
N VAL A 69 14.46 -0.64 4.37
CA VAL A 69 15.16 0.61 4.06
C VAL A 69 16.63 0.29 3.79
N SER A 70 17.19 0.90 2.75
CA SER A 70 18.62 0.86 2.46
C SER A 70 19.26 2.11 3.04
N HIS A 71 20.28 1.93 3.89
CA HIS A 71 21.04 3.04 4.46
C HIS A 71 22.51 2.89 4.08
N GLU A 72 23.07 3.93 3.49
CA GLU A 72 24.51 3.99 3.21
C GLU A 72 25.25 4.40 4.48
N VAL A 73 26.32 3.68 4.80
CA VAL A 73 27.20 3.98 5.93
C VAL A 73 28.62 4.13 5.41
N SER A 74 29.39 5.05 6.01
CA SER A 74 30.79 5.20 5.66
C SER A 74 31.61 4.00 6.15
N LEU A 75 32.77 3.76 5.52
CA LEU A 75 33.68 2.70 5.98
C LEU A 75 34.12 2.89 7.44
N GLY A 76 34.30 4.15 7.88
CA GLY A 76 34.63 4.47 9.27
C GLY A 76 33.53 3.99 10.22
N GLU A 77 32.30 4.41 9.96
CA GLU A 77 31.11 4.01 10.72
C GLU A 77 30.89 2.49 10.71
N ALA A 78 31.14 1.84 9.58
CA ALA A 78 31.01 0.39 9.45
C ALA A 78 32.00 -0.39 10.33
N ILE A 79 33.18 0.16 10.61
CA ILE A 79 34.22 -0.49 11.44
C ILE A 79 34.11 -0.07 12.91
N THR A 80 33.86 1.21 13.19
CA THR A 80 33.83 1.74 14.56
C THR A 80 32.47 1.57 15.24
N GLY A 81 31.45 1.18 14.48
CA GLY A 81 30.07 1.27 14.91
C GLY A 81 29.50 2.68 14.71
N ALA A 82 28.18 2.75 14.61
CA ALA A 82 27.42 3.97 14.37
C ALA A 82 25.99 3.85 14.90
N ALA A 83 25.31 4.99 15.03
CA ALA A 83 23.91 5.05 15.41
C ALA A 83 23.12 5.74 14.29
N VAL A 84 22.22 4.98 13.66
CA VAL A 84 21.42 5.44 12.54
C VAL A 84 20.02 5.80 13.04
N VAL A 85 19.53 6.98 12.67
CA VAL A 85 18.18 7.43 13.01
C VAL A 85 17.29 7.26 11.79
N ILE A 86 16.27 6.41 11.90
CA ILE A 86 15.32 6.12 10.82
C ILE A 86 13.99 6.78 11.19
N GLU A 87 13.45 7.62 10.30
CA GLU A 87 12.10 8.16 10.43
C GLU A 87 11.09 7.15 9.88
N HIS A 88 10.24 6.63 10.76
CA HIS A 88 9.22 5.64 10.43
C HIS A 88 7.98 6.27 9.78
N LEU A 89 7.08 5.47 9.21
CA LEU A 89 5.87 5.95 8.50
C LEU A 89 4.92 6.78 9.38
N ASP A 90 4.95 6.57 10.69
CA ASP A 90 4.18 7.31 11.69
C ASP A 90 4.94 8.48 12.30
N ARG A 91 6.07 8.88 11.70
CA ARG A 91 6.96 9.97 12.12
C ARG A 91 7.69 9.73 13.43
N ARG A 92 7.67 8.51 13.97
CA ARG A 92 8.55 8.15 15.08
C ARG A 92 9.98 8.02 14.57
N LYS A 93 10.95 8.37 15.42
CA LYS A 93 12.38 8.19 15.14
C LYS A 93 12.85 6.91 15.82
N LEU A 94 13.30 5.95 15.03
CA LEU A 94 13.86 4.70 15.49
C LEU A 94 15.39 4.83 15.50
N LEU A 95 16.02 4.45 16.61
CA LEU A 95 17.47 4.42 16.75
C LEU A 95 17.96 2.99 16.47
N ALA A 96 18.71 2.82 15.39
CA ALA A 96 19.38 1.57 15.05
C ALA A 96 20.86 1.68 15.40
N GLU A 97 21.30 0.91 16.41
CA GLU A 97 22.71 0.86 16.81
C GLU A 97 23.47 -0.24 16.06
N LEU A 98 24.55 0.16 15.40
CA LEU A 98 25.53 -0.71 14.75
C LEU A 98 26.71 -0.87 15.72
N ARG A 99 26.72 -1.96 16.47
CA ARG A 99 27.76 -2.24 17.49
C ARG A 99 28.92 -3.09 16.97
N ASP A 100 28.65 -3.87 15.92
CA ASP A 100 29.63 -4.78 15.31
C ASP A 100 30.06 -4.25 13.96
N VAL A 101 31.13 -4.84 13.41
CA VAL A 101 31.59 -4.53 12.05
C VAL A 101 30.49 -4.85 11.04
N VAL A 102 30.12 -3.87 10.23
CA VAL A 102 29.10 -3.99 9.19
C VAL A 102 29.76 -4.35 7.86
N HIS A 103 29.25 -5.39 7.21
CA HIS A 103 29.66 -5.79 5.86
C HIS A 103 28.69 -5.26 4.80
N ASP A 104 29.14 -5.19 3.55
CA ASP A 104 28.25 -4.87 2.43
C ASP A 104 27.11 -5.89 2.33
N GLY A 105 25.88 -5.40 2.18
CA GLY A 105 24.67 -6.23 2.16
C GLY A 105 24.21 -6.79 3.52
N ASP A 106 24.84 -6.39 4.63
CA ASP A 106 24.39 -6.78 5.98
C ASP A 106 22.94 -6.34 6.23
N ARG A 107 22.17 -7.18 6.92
CA ARG A 107 20.74 -6.96 7.18
C ARG A 107 20.48 -7.00 8.67
N ARG A 108 19.96 -5.88 9.20
CA ARG A 108 19.56 -5.72 10.60
C ARG A 108 18.04 -5.63 10.67
N ILE A 109 17.46 -6.25 11.71
CA ILE A 109 16.01 -6.30 11.92
C ILE A 109 15.67 -5.51 13.17
N ILE A 110 14.79 -4.52 13.03
CA ILE A 110 14.15 -3.83 14.14
C ILE A 110 12.81 -4.51 14.36
N ARG A 111 12.65 -5.23 15.47
CA ARG A 111 11.43 -6.02 15.72
C ARG A 111 10.29 -5.12 16.21
N GLY A 112 9.09 -5.38 15.71
CA GLY A 112 7.86 -4.72 16.17
C GLY A 112 7.58 -3.38 15.49
N GLU A 113 8.34 -3.07 14.44
CA GLU A 113 8.14 -1.90 13.57
C GLU A 113 7.91 -2.38 12.13
#